data_AF-A0A832PDJ6-F1
#
_entry.id   AF-A0A832PDJ6-F1
#
_cell.length_a   1.000
_cell.length_b   1.000
_cell.length_c   1.000
_cell.angle_alpha   90.00
_cell.angle_beta   90.00
_cell.angle_gamma   90.00
#
_symmetry.space_group_name_H-M   'P 1'
#
loop_
_entity.id
_entity.type
_entity.pdbx_description
1 polymer ?
#
loop_
_entity_poly.entity_id
_entity_poly.type
_entity_poly.pdbx_seq_one_letter_code
_entity_poly.pdbx_strand_id
1 'polypeptide(L)'
;MVNIIANVKFLNVPQASRAVRRYVIGNLDKPGNVIYSAENVKVSEELDFVLNIEYFNNYSKVNIIKVANRYYDVLSVREISRKSSVLQFTVTYNPISSLLSSGSSLYGWFERTPTKIFPSARINIATDTLKQSRFIALDDIHEVGASNHYYVQIVSRSGPSDQMEPSTLTMYGTFVPYSPKHPAGPAEGFLVTTADRTKTFPTLRAIINDIDERLGIVADDIVGIHVSARCPWSFRHESPDAYDFLKTTGHVVTPTFDQHGWNGKVKINRSDCERKPETQSTITLTDKERYTGTVSIVNQTGNVLGVIPTEYFDSYNKLNFTWQPYADYTGVYTIVKYSDQMVIIPEGQLPWVGDAWATYAARSREFDREAMIHAIQNSRDQLNIDIASGVSSAILTGTVGAASGSGIVGVGAGIAQAGIDIATAVARQQMAERDIRFQQQLLEARVKAAPSSHYQIAYGLDYLRASLYGLGLGIRIDTPANLTDEDFNQHMKQFGWPLNRLATVGLTDGFIKGQVYNMDGYGLMGERLRTEIANGCSIKVIT
;
A
#
# COMPACT_ATOMS: atom_id res chain seq x y z
N MET A 1 47.45 -29.03 13.76
CA MET A 1 46.71 -28.44 14.90
C MET A 1 47.66 -27.61 15.74
N VAL A 2 47.58 -26.29 15.62
CA VAL A 2 48.24 -25.38 16.55
C VAL A 2 47.35 -25.29 17.77
N ASN A 3 47.91 -25.56 18.95
CA ASN A 3 47.20 -25.40 20.22
C ASN A 3 47.74 -24.16 20.92
N ILE A 4 46.85 -23.34 21.45
CA ILE A 4 47.18 -22.17 22.26
C ILE A 4 46.92 -22.46 23.73
N ILE A 5 47.64 -21.75 24.60
CA ILE A 5 47.35 -21.70 26.04
C ILE A 5 46.55 -20.41 26.28
N ALA A 6 45.32 -20.54 26.76
CA ALA A 6 44.43 -19.41 26.97
C ALA A 6 43.61 -19.56 28.26
N ASN A 7 43.21 -18.42 28.80
CA ASN A 7 42.20 -18.39 29.87
C ASN A 7 40.82 -18.58 29.25
N VAL A 8 40.04 -19.48 29.85
CA VAL A 8 38.71 -19.89 29.36
C VAL A 8 37.67 -19.52 30.40
N LYS A 9 36.66 -18.73 30.00
CA LYS A 9 35.50 -18.44 30.84
C LYS A 9 34.29 -19.22 30.34
N PHE A 10 33.60 -19.89 31.25
CA PHE A 10 32.36 -20.62 31.00
C PHE A 10 31.19 -19.75 31.43
N LEU A 11 30.30 -19.44 30.48
CA LEU A 11 29.23 -18.45 30.64
C LEU A 11 27.85 -19.11 30.55
N ASN A 12 26.92 -18.63 31.36
CA ASN A 12 25.48 -18.80 31.16
C ASN A 12 24.87 -17.46 30.77
N VAL A 13 24.45 -17.38 29.51
CA VAL A 13 23.81 -16.20 28.92
C VAL A 13 22.38 -16.59 28.53
N PRO A 14 21.37 -16.44 29.42
CA PRO A 14 20.01 -16.92 29.17
C PRO A 14 19.36 -16.34 27.89
N GLN A 15 19.83 -15.18 27.44
CA GLN A 15 19.38 -14.52 26.22
C GLN A 15 19.92 -15.17 24.94
N ALA A 16 21.00 -15.95 25.02
CA ALA A 16 21.58 -16.64 23.88
C ALA A 16 20.94 -18.02 23.72
N SER A 17 20.48 -18.33 22.50
CA SER A 17 19.97 -19.65 22.16
C SER A 17 20.20 -19.97 20.70
N ARG A 18 21.12 -20.90 20.45
CA ARG A 18 21.45 -21.38 19.10
C ARG A 18 20.27 -22.07 18.42
N ALA A 19 19.43 -22.77 19.19
CA ALA A 19 18.27 -23.49 18.64
C ALA A 19 17.29 -22.58 17.91
N VAL A 20 17.09 -21.35 18.41
CA VAL A 20 16.27 -20.32 17.77
C VAL A 20 17.12 -19.25 17.05
N ARG A 21 18.40 -19.54 16.80
CA ARG A 21 19.36 -18.64 16.13
C ARG A 21 19.39 -17.23 16.74
N ARG A 22 19.33 -17.18 18.08
CA ARG A 22 19.40 -15.95 18.87
C ARG A 22 20.80 -15.79 19.46
N TYR A 23 21.50 -14.78 18.97
CA TYR A 23 22.87 -14.46 19.33
C TYR A 23 22.92 -13.18 20.13
N VAL A 24 23.99 -13.04 20.91
CA VAL A 24 24.16 -11.94 21.86
C VAL A 24 25.42 -11.16 21.53
N ILE A 25 25.35 -9.84 21.56
CA ILE A 25 26.50 -8.96 21.37
C ILE A 25 26.65 -8.00 22.55
N GLY A 26 27.87 -7.54 22.83
CA GLY A 26 28.18 -6.62 23.94
C GLY A 26 28.92 -7.29 25.11
N ASN A 27 28.55 -6.95 26.35
CA ASN A 27 29.28 -7.39 27.54
C ASN A 27 28.81 -8.76 28.06
N LEU A 28 29.21 -9.83 27.35
CA LEU A 28 28.80 -11.20 27.69
C LEU A 28 29.45 -11.73 28.97
N ASP A 29 30.67 -11.28 29.31
CA ASP A 29 31.45 -11.76 30.45
C ASP A 29 31.29 -10.92 31.73
N LYS A 30 30.14 -10.24 31.87
CA LYS A 30 29.74 -9.61 33.13
C LYS A 30 29.70 -10.63 34.28
N PRO A 31 29.99 -10.24 35.53
CA PRO A 31 30.14 -11.17 36.67
C PRO A 31 28.97 -12.13 36.85
N GLY A 32 27.73 -11.69 36.63
CA GLY A 32 26.53 -12.52 36.77
C GLY A 32 26.37 -13.64 35.73
N ASN A 33 27.11 -13.58 34.61
CA ASN A 33 27.05 -14.60 33.56
C ASN A 33 28.18 -15.64 33.70
N VAL A 34 29.26 -15.33 34.43
CA VAL A 34 30.42 -16.22 34.56
C VAL A 34 30.14 -17.31 35.59
N ILE A 35 30.08 -18.57 35.15
CA ILE A 35 29.92 -19.72 36.04
C ILE A 35 31.28 -20.17 36.58
N TYR A 36 32.27 -20.25 35.69
CA TYR A 36 33.59 -20.77 36.01
C TYR A 36 34.64 -20.14 35.11
N SER A 37 35.86 -20.01 35.62
CA SER A 37 37.03 -19.55 34.86
C SER A 37 38.17 -20.54 35.08
N ALA A 38 38.76 -20.99 33.99
CA ALA A 38 39.92 -21.87 34.00
C ALA A 38 41.11 -21.14 33.39
N GLU A 39 42.25 -21.24 34.06
CA GLU A 39 43.50 -20.64 33.62
C GLU A 39 44.39 -21.66 32.92
N ASN A 40 45.24 -21.19 31.99
CA ASN A 40 46.25 -22.00 31.31
C ASN A 40 45.72 -23.27 30.63
N VAL A 41 44.53 -23.19 30.02
CA VAL A 41 43.92 -24.32 29.32
C VAL A 41 44.49 -24.42 27.90
N LYS A 42 44.83 -25.64 27.48
CA LYS A 42 45.26 -25.93 26.11
C LYS A 42 44.03 -26.03 25.21
N VAL A 43 43.90 -25.12 24.26
CA VAL A 43 42.74 -24.99 23.36
C VAL A 43 43.19 -25.04 21.90
N SER A 44 42.37 -25.66 21.03
CA SER A 44 42.59 -25.63 19.58
C SER A 44 42.30 -24.23 19.02
N GLU A 45 43.01 -23.82 17.97
CA GLU A 45 42.69 -22.60 17.21
C GLU A 45 41.56 -22.81 16.18
N GLU A 46 41.11 -24.05 16.00
CA GLU A 46 40.04 -24.40 15.07
C GLU A 46 38.72 -23.71 15.46
N LEU A 47 37.85 -23.48 14.45
CA LEU A 47 36.56 -22.84 14.70
C LEU A 47 35.61 -23.77 15.46
N ASP A 48 35.75 -25.08 15.29
CA ASP A 48 34.99 -26.09 16.03
C ASP A 48 35.99 -27.04 16.67
N PHE A 49 35.86 -27.28 17.97
CA PHE A 49 36.78 -28.15 18.69
C PHE A 49 36.15 -28.74 19.94
N VAL A 50 36.88 -29.66 20.55
CA VAL A 50 36.51 -30.31 21.80
C VAL A 50 37.47 -29.88 22.89
N LEU A 51 36.93 -29.39 24.00
CA LEU A 51 37.67 -28.94 25.18
C LEU A 51 37.43 -29.90 26.33
N ASN A 52 38.50 -30.35 26.97
CA ASN A 52 38.42 -31.14 28.19
C ASN A 52 38.83 -30.28 29.38
N ILE A 53 37.99 -30.24 30.42
CA ILE A 53 38.19 -29.43 31.62
C ILE A 53 37.85 -30.25 32.86
N GLU A 54 38.44 -29.94 34.01
CA GLU A 54 38.05 -30.54 35.28
C GLU A 54 36.59 -30.24 35.62
N TYR A 55 35.95 -31.15 36.34
CA TYR A 55 34.58 -30.99 36.80
C TYR A 55 34.40 -29.71 37.63
N PHE A 56 33.35 -28.95 37.34
CA PHE A 56 32.93 -27.80 38.14
C PHE A 56 31.41 -27.77 38.29
N ASN A 57 30.91 -27.23 39.40
CA ASN A 57 29.47 -27.15 39.66
C ASN A 57 28.75 -26.24 38.66
N ASN A 58 27.49 -26.55 38.35
CA ASN A 58 26.65 -25.84 37.37
C ASN A 58 27.14 -25.87 35.90
N TYR A 59 28.04 -26.80 35.53
CA TYR A 59 28.49 -26.97 34.15
C TYR A 59 27.35 -27.16 33.14
N SER A 60 26.23 -27.76 33.55
CA SER A 60 25.06 -28.01 32.71
C SER A 60 24.31 -26.74 32.30
N LYS A 61 24.57 -25.60 32.96
CA LYS A 61 23.98 -24.29 32.62
C LYS A 61 24.82 -23.50 31.62
N VAL A 62 26.04 -23.96 31.30
CA VAL A 62 26.94 -23.25 30.38
C VAL A 62 26.43 -23.38 28.95
N ASN A 63 26.19 -22.25 28.30
CA ASN A 63 25.76 -22.20 26.90
C ASN A 63 26.78 -21.50 25.98
N ILE A 64 27.68 -20.67 26.54
CA ILE A 64 28.74 -19.98 25.79
C ILE A 64 30.07 -20.15 26.51
N ILE A 65 31.16 -20.28 25.75
CA ILE A 65 32.53 -20.26 26.26
C ILE A 65 33.29 -19.09 25.63
N LYS A 66 34.01 -18.33 26.44
CA LYS A 66 34.95 -17.31 25.98
C LYS A 66 36.37 -17.86 26.06
N VAL A 67 37.06 -17.91 24.94
CA VAL A 67 38.50 -18.26 24.85
C VAL A 67 39.23 -17.04 24.32
N ALA A 68 40.09 -16.44 25.14
CA ALA A 68 40.71 -15.14 24.86
C ALA A 68 39.64 -14.09 24.46
N ASN A 69 39.66 -13.61 23.20
CA ASN A 69 38.73 -12.61 22.68
C ASN A 69 37.61 -13.20 21.82
N ARG A 70 37.44 -14.53 21.79
CA ARG A 70 36.46 -15.22 20.93
C ARG A 70 35.40 -15.92 21.76
N TYR A 71 34.17 -15.92 21.27
CA TYR A 71 33.04 -16.61 21.86
C TYR A 71 32.66 -17.85 21.03
N TYR A 72 32.31 -18.92 21.73
CA TYR A 72 31.91 -20.19 21.16
C TYR A 72 30.60 -20.66 21.79
N ASP A 73 29.70 -21.19 20.99
CA ASP A 73 28.49 -21.84 21.49
C ASP A 73 28.82 -23.27 21.95
N VAL A 74 28.25 -23.68 23.08
CA VAL A 74 28.35 -25.07 23.56
C VAL A 74 27.32 -25.93 22.83
N LEU A 75 27.79 -26.96 22.13
CA LEU A 75 26.93 -27.92 21.42
C LEU A 75 26.51 -29.08 22.32
N SER A 76 27.45 -29.62 23.08
CA SER A 76 27.19 -30.71 24.02
C SER A 76 28.24 -30.75 25.11
N VAL A 77 27.84 -31.26 26.28
CA VAL A 77 28.74 -31.56 27.39
C VAL A 77 28.61 -33.03 27.73
N ARG A 78 29.74 -33.72 27.92
CA ARG A 78 29.81 -35.12 28.33
C ARG A 78 30.71 -35.26 29.53
N GLU A 79 30.30 -36.06 30.51
CA GLU A 79 31.16 -36.43 31.63
C GLU A 79 31.92 -37.72 31.29
N ILE A 80 33.25 -37.68 31.37
CA ILE A 80 34.12 -38.82 31.09
C ILE A 80 34.69 -39.33 32.42
N SER A 81 34.05 -40.36 32.97
CA SER A 81 34.31 -40.85 34.34
C SER A 81 35.54 -41.76 34.51
N ARG A 82 36.27 -42.11 33.43
CA ARG A 82 37.27 -43.20 33.49
C ARG A 82 38.67 -42.82 34.01
N LYS A 83 39.02 -41.55 34.23
CA LYS A 83 40.37 -41.20 34.73
C LYS A 83 40.47 -40.09 35.77
N SER A 84 39.48 -39.21 35.86
CA SER A 84 39.29 -38.11 36.79
C SER A 84 37.97 -37.51 36.31
N SER A 85 37.11 -36.91 37.14
CA SER A 85 35.87 -36.31 36.65
C SER A 85 36.18 -35.16 35.69
N VAL A 86 36.27 -35.47 34.39
CA VAL A 86 36.61 -34.55 33.31
C VAL A 86 35.36 -34.33 32.49
N LEU A 87 35.04 -33.06 32.26
CA LEU A 87 33.96 -32.61 31.39
C LEU A 87 34.53 -32.34 30.00
N GLN A 88 33.85 -32.89 29.00
CA GLN A 88 34.16 -32.69 27.59
C GLN A 88 33.11 -31.79 26.96
N PHE A 89 33.51 -30.58 26.58
CA PHE A 89 32.70 -29.59 25.87
C PHE A 89 32.98 -29.67 24.38
N THR A 90 31.96 -29.94 23.57
CA THR A 90 32.02 -29.72 22.13
C THR A 90 31.54 -28.31 21.84
N VAL A 91 32.38 -27.50 21.20
CA VAL A 91 32.09 -26.09 20.95
C VAL A 91 32.27 -25.72 19.49
N THR A 92 31.60 -24.63 19.10
CA THR A 92 31.61 -24.10 17.74
C THR A 92 31.66 -22.58 17.77
N TYR A 93 32.43 -22.01 16.86
CA TYR A 93 32.68 -20.57 16.83
C TYR A 93 31.39 -19.80 16.58
N ASN A 94 31.13 -18.82 17.42
CA ASN A 94 29.99 -17.91 17.28
C ASN A 94 30.49 -16.61 16.64
N PRO A 95 30.30 -16.43 15.32
CA PRO A 95 30.84 -15.28 14.61
C PRO A 95 30.15 -13.97 15.00
N ILE A 96 28.86 -14.02 15.35
CA ILE A 96 28.09 -12.83 15.72
C ILE A 96 28.61 -12.27 17.04
N SER A 97 28.68 -13.08 18.09
CA SER A 97 29.16 -12.65 19.40
C SER A 97 30.66 -12.29 19.40
N SER A 98 31.44 -12.87 18.50
CA SER A 98 32.90 -12.66 18.44
C SER A 98 33.33 -11.45 17.61
N LEU A 99 32.64 -11.15 16.51
CA LEU A 99 33.05 -10.11 15.57
C LEU A 99 32.24 -8.82 15.70
N LEU A 100 31.03 -8.91 16.24
CA LEU A 100 30.11 -7.77 16.31
C LEU A 100 30.02 -7.23 17.73
N SER A 101 29.92 -5.91 17.83
CA SER A 101 29.69 -5.17 19.07
C SER A 101 28.47 -4.27 18.94
N SER A 102 27.99 -3.70 20.05
CA SER A 102 26.83 -2.81 20.07
C SER A 102 26.99 -1.54 19.23
N GLY A 103 28.22 -1.14 18.89
CA GLY A 103 28.51 -0.01 18.00
C GLY A 103 28.78 -0.38 16.55
N SER A 104 28.76 -1.67 16.21
CA SER A 104 29.06 -2.13 14.85
C SER A 104 27.92 -1.80 13.88
N SER A 105 28.29 -1.49 12.64
CA SER A 105 27.36 -1.34 11.52
C SER A 105 27.70 -2.30 10.40
N LEU A 106 26.68 -2.84 9.74
CA LEU A 106 26.81 -3.78 8.65
C LEU A 106 26.34 -3.13 7.36
N TYR A 107 27.16 -3.22 6.31
CA TYR A 107 26.78 -2.74 4.98
C TYR A 107 26.56 -3.93 4.06
N GLY A 108 25.44 -3.93 3.35
CA GLY A 108 25.05 -5.07 2.52
C GLY A 108 23.67 -4.95 1.91
N TRP A 109 23.27 -6.01 1.20
CA TRP A 109 21.90 -6.19 0.72
C TRP A 109 21.09 -6.91 1.79
N PHE A 110 20.12 -6.23 2.38
CA PHE A 110 19.31 -6.78 3.47
C PHE A 110 17.88 -7.05 3.03
N GLU A 111 17.40 -8.25 3.32
CA GLU A 111 15.99 -8.62 3.19
C GLU A 111 15.19 -8.14 4.41
N ARG A 112 15.77 -8.32 5.61
CA ARG A 112 15.14 -8.00 6.89
C ARG A 112 16.09 -7.27 7.83
N THR A 113 15.58 -6.30 8.58
CA THR A 113 16.34 -5.52 9.56
C THR A 113 15.62 -5.40 10.90
N PRO A 114 16.37 -5.23 12.00
CA PRO A 114 15.79 -5.12 13.34
C PRO A 114 14.98 -3.83 13.51
N THR A 115 15.34 -2.78 12.77
CA THR A 115 14.69 -1.47 12.78
C THR A 115 14.06 -1.16 11.43
N LYS A 116 13.04 -0.29 11.48
CA LYS A 116 12.39 0.29 10.31
C LYS A 116 13.32 1.33 9.67
N ILE A 117 14.09 0.91 8.67
CA ILE A 117 15.02 1.79 7.94
C ILE A 117 14.36 2.36 6.69
N PHE A 118 13.60 1.55 5.97
CA PHE A 118 12.93 1.99 4.75
C PHE A 118 11.53 1.38 4.60
N PRO A 119 10.47 2.19 4.64
CA PRO A 119 9.11 1.68 4.76
C PRO A 119 8.36 1.43 3.44
N SER A 120 9.05 1.21 2.33
CA SER A 120 8.36 0.97 1.05
C SER A 120 8.05 -0.51 0.76
N ALA A 121 8.74 -1.45 1.41
CA ALA A 121 8.63 -2.87 1.06
C ALA A 121 7.28 -3.43 1.52
N ARG A 122 6.59 -4.21 0.68
CA ARG A 122 5.35 -4.91 1.08
C ARG A 122 5.62 -6.27 1.70
N ILE A 123 4.70 -6.73 2.54
CA ILE A 123 4.76 -8.04 3.20
C ILE A 123 3.43 -8.74 3.03
N ASN A 124 3.48 -10.00 2.61
CA ASN A 124 2.32 -10.87 2.67
C ASN A 124 2.43 -11.76 3.91
N ILE A 125 1.64 -11.47 4.94
CA ILE A 125 1.66 -12.19 6.23
C ILE A 125 0.60 -13.30 6.25
N ALA A 126 -0.47 -13.16 5.48
CA ALA A 126 -1.55 -14.13 5.39
C ALA A 126 -2.17 -14.13 3.99
N THR A 127 -2.52 -15.31 3.48
CA THR A 127 -3.37 -15.45 2.29
C THR A 127 -4.81 -15.16 2.67
N ASP A 128 -5.14 -13.87 2.73
CA ASP A 128 -6.44 -13.42 3.19
C ASP A 128 -7.07 -12.41 2.22
N THR A 129 -8.40 -12.33 2.24
CA THR A 129 -9.13 -11.35 1.46
C THR A 129 -8.92 -9.96 2.05
N LEU A 130 -8.62 -9.00 1.18
CA LEU A 130 -8.52 -7.61 1.57
C LEU A 130 -9.92 -7.06 1.86
N LYS A 131 -10.06 -6.38 3.00
CA LYS A 131 -11.27 -5.67 3.42
C LYS A 131 -10.92 -4.20 3.63
N GLN A 132 -11.86 -3.32 3.29
CA GLN A 132 -11.76 -1.89 3.59
C GLN A 132 -11.55 -1.67 5.09
N SER A 133 -10.38 -1.14 5.47
CA SER A 133 -10.09 -0.70 6.83
C SER A 133 -10.59 0.72 7.06
N ARG A 134 -10.35 1.59 6.07
CA ARG A 134 -10.67 3.01 6.14
C ARG A 134 -11.02 3.56 4.76
N PHE A 135 -11.89 4.55 4.75
CA PHE A 135 -12.25 5.32 3.56
C PHE A 135 -12.13 6.80 3.86
N ILE A 136 -11.51 7.52 2.94
CA ILE A 136 -11.32 8.97 2.99
C ILE A 136 -12.18 9.52 1.86
N ALA A 137 -13.36 10.02 2.21
CA ALA A 137 -14.26 10.64 1.25
C ALA A 137 -13.62 11.93 0.71
N LEU A 138 -13.85 12.21 -0.56
CA LEU A 138 -13.49 13.48 -1.18
C LEU A 138 -14.78 14.22 -1.53
N ASP A 139 -15.60 14.57 -0.56
CA ASP A 139 -16.86 15.31 -0.76
C ASP A 139 -16.75 16.71 -0.15
N ASP A 140 -17.54 17.67 -0.64
CA ASP A 140 -17.58 19.01 -0.04
C ASP A 140 -19.00 19.49 0.24
N ILE A 141 -19.97 19.15 -0.61
CA ILE A 141 -21.38 19.49 -0.39
C ILE A 141 -21.93 18.76 0.83
N HIS A 142 -21.57 17.47 0.98
CA HIS A 142 -22.04 16.61 2.07
C HIS A 142 -21.31 16.86 3.39
N GLU A 143 -20.11 17.44 3.36
CA GLU A 143 -19.38 17.82 4.58
C GLU A 143 -20.04 19.02 5.28
N VAL A 144 -20.56 20.00 4.52
CA VAL A 144 -21.07 21.26 5.07
C VAL A 144 -22.59 21.37 5.14
N GLY A 145 -23.32 20.47 4.47
CA GLY A 145 -24.78 20.49 4.45
C GLY A 145 -25.40 19.10 4.40
N ALA A 146 -26.45 18.92 3.61
CA ALA A 146 -27.23 17.68 3.60
C ALA A 146 -26.57 16.59 2.74
N SER A 147 -26.54 15.36 3.26
CA SER A 147 -25.91 14.18 2.63
C SER A 147 -26.57 13.69 1.34
N ASN A 148 -27.73 14.25 0.99
CA ASN A 148 -28.49 13.90 -0.20
C ASN A 148 -28.53 15.04 -1.23
N HIS A 149 -27.74 16.10 -1.07
CA HIS A 149 -27.71 17.22 -2.02
C HIS A 149 -26.57 17.08 -3.02
N TYR A 150 -26.81 17.50 -4.26
CA TYR A 150 -25.84 17.36 -5.35
C TYR A 150 -25.77 18.63 -6.18
N TYR A 151 -24.57 18.92 -6.69
CA TYR A 151 -24.38 19.93 -7.71
C TYR A 151 -24.76 19.35 -9.07
N VAL A 152 -25.54 20.10 -9.84
CA VAL A 152 -25.90 19.76 -11.22
C VAL A 152 -25.42 20.86 -12.16
N GLN A 153 -24.72 20.45 -13.21
CA GLN A 153 -24.30 21.30 -14.31
C GLN A 153 -25.05 20.90 -15.58
N ILE A 154 -25.69 21.88 -16.23
CA ILE A 154 -26.37 21.70 -17.51
C ILE A 154 -25.61 22.50 -18.56
N VAL A 155 -25.18 21.85 -19.64
CA VAL A 155 -24.52 22.49 -20.77
C VAL A 155 -25.48 22.50 -21.96
N SER A 156 -25.73 23.67 -22.55
CA SER A 156 -26.64 23.84 -23.70
C SER A 156 -26.00 24.69 -24.81
N ARG A 157 -26.44 24.50 -26.06
CA ARG A 157 -25.97 25.23 -27.26
C ARG A 157 -26.61 26.60 -27.46
N SER A 158 -27.64 26.93 -26.66
CA SER A 158 -28.39 28.18 -26.74
C SER A 158 -28.44 28.93 -25.40
N GLY A 159 -28.46 30.27 -25.47
CA GLY A 159 -28.87 31.11 -24.36
C GLY A 159 -30.40 31.07 -24.20
N PRO A 160 -30.96 31.43 -23.03
CA PRO A 160 -32.41 31.51 -22.84
C PRO A 160 -32.98 32.43 -23.91
N SER A 161 -34.10 32.00 -24.47
CA SER A 161 -34.78 32.48 -25.67
C SER A 161 -35.03 33.99 -25.75
N ASP A 162 -34.02 34.81 -25.99
CA ASP A 162 -34.18 36.19 -26.46
C ASP A 162 -32.92 36.62 -27.22
N GLN A 163 -33.10 36.88 -28.52
CA GLN A 163 -32.16 37.45 -29.49
C GLN A 163 -31.21 36.47 -30.21
N MET A 164 -31.06 36.69 -31.52
CA MET A 164 -30.12 36.04 -32.44
C MET A 164 -28.68 36.27 -31.98
N GLU A 165 -28.21 35.54 -30.96
CA GLU A 165 -26.79 35.43 -30.67
C GLU A 165 -26.19 34.24 -31.43
N PRO A 166 -24.92 34.31 -31.87
CA PRO A 166 -24.20 33.17 -32.42
C PRO A 166 -24.25 31.99 -31.43
N SER A 167 -24.35 30.76 -31.95
CA SER A 167 -24.39 29.53 -31.14
C SER A 167 -23.24 29.53 -30.14
N THR A 168 -23.56 29.74 -28.86
CA THR A 168 -22.59 29.86 -27.77
C THR A 168 -22.95 28.82 -26.71
N LEU A 169 -21.97 28.03 -26.32
CA LEU A 169 -22.15 27.06 -25.23
C LEU A 169 -22.41 27.80 -23.93
N THR A 170 -23.56 27.52 -23.32
CA THR A 170 -23.96 28.07 -22.02
C THR A 170 -23.92 26.99 -20.95
N MET A 171 -23.30 27.32 -19.82
CA MET A 171 -23.21 26.46 -18.65
C MET A 171 -24.12 27.02 -17.55
N TYR A 172 -25.06 26.20 -17.11
CA TYR A 172 -25.93 26.47 -15.97
C TYR A 172 -25.53 25.60 -14.78
N GLY A 173 -25.57 26.16 -13.58
CA GLY A 173 -25.32 25.44 -12.32
C GLY A 173 -26.49 25.58 -11.36
N THR A 174 -26.80 24.50 -10.64
CA THR A 174 -27.81 24.48 -9.57
C THR A 174 -27.51 23.37 -8.55
N PHE A 175 -28.17 23.40 -7.41
CA PHE A 175 -28.10 22.36 -6.38
C PHE A 175 -29.45 21.66 -6.31
N VAL A 176 -29.42 20.32 -6.25
CA VAL A 176 -30.65 19.51 -6.20
C VAL A 176 -30.62 18.53 -5.02
N PRO A 177 -31.73 18.38 -4.30
CA PRO A 177 -31.91 17.27 -3.39
C PRO A 177 -32.20 15.99 -4.17
N TYR A 178 -31.61 14.88 -3.73
CA TYR A 178 -31.92 13.54 -4.17
C TYR A 178 -32.80 12.82 -3.15
N SER A 179 -33.89 12.22 -3.62
CA SER A 179 -34.64 11.22 -2.89
C SER A 179 -34.52 9.88 -3.61
N PRO A 180 -34.30 8.74 -2.92
CA PRO A 180 -34.25 7.42 -3.53
C PRO A 180 -35.60 6.91 -4.06
N LYS A 181 -36.64 7.76 -4.07
CA LYS A 181 -37.94 7.45 -4.67
C LYS A 181 -37.82 7.47 -6.19
N HIS A 182 -38.80 6.87 -6.86
CA HIS A 182 -38.83 6.88 -8.33
C HIS A 182 -38.90 8.34 -8.83
N PRO A 183 -37.99 8.79 -9.73
CA PRO A 183 -37.91 10.19 -10.18
C PRO A 183 -39.15 10.63 -11.00
N ALA A 184 -39.96 9.68 -11.46
CA ALA A 184 -41.26 9.94 -12.11
C ALA A 184 -42.47 9.71 -11.17
N GLY A 185 -42.24 9.56 -9.87
CA GLY A 185 -43.30 9.35 -8.89
C GLY A 185 -44.12 10.62 -8.68
N PRO A 186 -45.46 10.53 -8.52
CA PRO A 186 -46.33 11.70 -8.31
C PRO A 186 -46.07 12.45 -7.00
N ALA A 187 -45.24 11.92 -6.10
CA ALA A 187 -44.94 12.47 -4.79
C ALA A 187 -43.68 13.37 -4.74
N GLU A 188 -42.88 13.46 -5.81
CA GLU A 188 -41.83 14.47 -5.91
C GLU A 188 -42.40 15.72 -6.60
N GLY A 189 -42.42 16.84 -5.88
CA GLY A 189 -42.69 18.15 -6.47
C GLY A 189 -41.58 18.53 -7.46
N PHE A 190 -41.88 19.38 -8.44
CA PHE A 190 -40.88 19.83 -9.42
C PHE A 190 -39.83 20.75 -8.82
N LEU A 191 -40.19 21.43 -7.74
CA LEU A 191 -39.43 22.49 -7.11
C LEU A 191 -39.44 22.29 -5.60
N VAL A 192 -38.30 22.56 -4.95
CA VAL A 192 -38.16 22.55 -3.50
C VAL A 192 -37.86 23.95 -3.04
N THR A 193 -38.82 24.55 -2.33
CA THR A 193 -38.62 25.82 -1.63
C THR A 193 -37.79 25.54 -0.38
N THR A 194 -36.69 26.28 -0.22
CA THR A 194 -35.86 26.18 0.99
C THR A 194 -36.53 26.86 2.18
N ALA A 195 -35.90 26.83 3.36
CA ALA A 195 -36.39 27.60 4.50
C ALA A 195 -36.45 29.10 4.21
N ASP A 196 -35.56 29.61 3.35
CA ASP A 196 -35.75 30.88 2.69
C ASP A 196 -36.82 30.72 1.60
N ARG A 197 -38.04 31.15 1.92
CA ARG A 197 -39.22 31.05 1.05
C ARG A 197 -39.07 31.79 -0.29
N THR A 198 -38.00 32.57 -0.45
CA THR A 198 -37.68 33.27 -1.70
C THR A 198 -36.79 32.43 -2.64
N LYS A 199 -36.17 31.35 -2.14
CA LYS A 199 -35.28 30.48 -2.91
C LYS A 199 -35.96 29.14 -3.19
N THR A 200 -36.16 28.86 -4.46
CA THR A 200 -36.77 27.62 -4.95
C THR A 200 -35.81 26.91 -5.91
N PHE A 201 -35.33 25.73 -5.51
CA PHE A 201 -34.39 24.92 -6.30
C PHE A 201 -35.12 23.84 -7.10
N PRO A 202 -34.60 23.45 -8.27
CA PRO A 202 -35.15 22.35 -9.04
C PRO A 202 -34.93 21.02 -8.34
N THR A 203 -35.88 20.09 -8.52
CA THR A 203 -35.68 18.68 -8.17
C THR A 203 -35.06 17.92 -9.33
N LEU A 204 -34.55 16.72 -9.05
CA LEU A 204 -34.13 15.79 -10.11
C LEU A 204 -35.27 15.49 -11.09
N ARG A 205 -36.51 15.40 -10.62
CA ARG A 205 -37.67 15.23 -11.50
C ARG A 205 -37.79 16.36 -12.52
N ALA A 206 -37.62 17.62 -12.10
CA ALA A 206 -37.66 18.76 -13.01
C ALA A 206 -36.49 18.76 -14.01
N ILE A 207 -35.29 18.38 -13.58
CA ILE A 207 -34.12 18.30 -14.46
C ILE A 207 -34.25 17.17 -15.49
N ILE A 208 -34.80 16.02 -15.09
CA ILE A 208 -34.89 14.84 -15.96
C ILE A 208 -36.08 14.95 -16.91
N ASN A 209 -37.27 15.32 -16.43
CA ASN A 209 -38.50 15.19 -17.19
C ASN A 209 -39.00 16.49 -17.83
N ASP A 210 -38.76 17.64 -17.20
CA ASP A 210 -39.44 18.89 -17.55
C ASP A 210 -38.48 20.09 -17.60
N ILE A 211 -37.26 19.89 -18.11
CA ILE A 211 -36.20 20.89 -18.12
C ILE A 211 -36.58 22.15 -18.93
N ASP A 212 -37.38 22.00 -19.98
CA ASP A 212 -37.87 23.09 -20.82
C ASP A 212 -38.90 23.93 -20.07
N GLU A 213 -39.94 23.30 -19.53
CA GLU A 213 -41.03 23.97 -18.82
C GLU A 213 -40.56 24.56 -17.48
N ARG A 214 -39.68 23.84 -16.77
CA ARG A 214 -39.26 24.14 -15.39
C ARG A 214 -37.87 24.74 -15.28
N LEU A 215 -37.07 24.83 -16.33
CA LEU A 215 -35.83 25.59 -16.28
C LEU A 215 -35.70 26.56 -17.46
N GLY A 216 -36.59 26.52 -18.45
CA GLY A 216 -36.51 27.39 -19.63
C GLY A 216 -35.29 27.08 -20.50
N ILE A 217 -34.77 25.84 -20.43
CA ILE A 217 -33.64 25.36 -21.23
C ILE A 217 -34.21 24.33 -22.20
N VAL A 218 -34.12 24.57 -23.50
CA VAL A 218 -34.63 23.66 -24.54
C VAL A 218 -33.88 22.31 -24.50
N ALA A 219 -34.61 21.21 -24.33
CA ALA A 219 -34.06 19.87 -24.13
C ALA A 219 -33.20 19.38 -25.29
N ASP A 220 -33.57 19.75 -26.52
CA ASP A 220 -32.86 19.38 -27.74
C ASP A 220 -31.54 20.17 -27.92
N ASP A 221 -31.40 21.31 -27.25
CA ASP A 221 -30.17 22.10 -27.24
C ASP A 221 -29.17 21.64 -26.16
N ILE A 222 -29.59 20.73 -25.27
CA ILE A 222 -28.74 20.20 -24.21
C ILE A 222 -27.64 19.32 -24.80
N VAL A 223 -26.41 19.65 -24.42
CA VAL A 223 -25.21 18.88 -24.74
C VAL A 223 -24.95 17.82 -23.66
N GLY A 224 -25.20 18.16 -22.39
CA GLY A 224 -25.05 17.23 -21.29
C GLY A 224 -25.55 17.78 -19.95
N ILE A 225 -25.98 16.86 -19.07
CA ILE A 225 -26.33 17.13 -17.68
C ILE A 225 -25.42 16.31 -16.78
N HIS A 226 -24.58 16.98 -16.01
CA HIS A 226 -23.59 16.35 -15.13
C HIS A 226 -24.00 16.56 -13.68
N VAL A 227 -23.74 15.57 -12.84
CA VAL A 227 -24.08 15.60 -11.42
C VAL A 227 -22.89 15.17 -10.58
N SER A 228 -22.71 15.83 -9.44
CA SER A 228 -21.61 15.54 -8.54
C SER A 228 -22.00 15.78 -7.08
N ALA A 229 -21.46 14.96 -6.18
CA ALA A 229 -21.45 15.23 -4.75
C ALA A 229 -20.46 16.36 -4.38
N ARG A 230 -19.74 16.88 -5.37
CA ARG A 230 -18.78 17.97 -5.23
C ARG A 230 -19.13 19.17 -6.10
N CYS A 231 -18.82 20.38 -5.64
CA CYS A 231 -19.06 21.61 -6.40
C CYS A 231 -17.75 22.25 -6.93
N PRO A 232 -17.57 22.38 -8.27
CA PRO A 232 -16.41 23.06 -8.87
C PRO A 232 -16.28 24.57 -8.57
N TRP A 233 -17.32 25.15 -7.99
CA TRP A 233 -17.46 26.58 -7.73
C TRP A 233 -17.50 26.82 -6.22
N SER A 234 -16.99 27.97 -5.77
CA SER A 234 -17.13 28.39 -4.37
C SER A 234 -18.61 28.54 -4.04
N PHE A 235 -19.02 27.97 -2.91
CA PHE A 235 -20.39 28.01 -2.44
C PHE A 235 -20.45 28.21 -0.92
N ARG A 236 -21.59 28.71 -0.44
CA ARG A 236 -21.93 28.80 0.97
C ARG A 236 -23.18 27.96 1.23
N HIS A 237 -23.14 27.14 2.28
CA HIS A 237 -24.34 26.49 2.79
C HIS A 237 -25.02 27.40 3.83
N GLU A 238 -26.31 27.66 3.60
CA GLU A 238 -27.21 28.33 4.51
C GLU A 238 -28.20 27.30 5.05
N SER A 239 -28.00 26.93 6.32
CA SER A 239 -28.86 25.97 7.02
C SER A 239 -30.32 26.45 7.04
N PRO A 240 -31.30 25.56 6.80
CA PRO A 240 -31.17 24.11 6.77
C PRO A 240 -30.80 23.49 5.40
N ASP A 241 -31.13 24.10 4.26
CA ASP A 241 -31.08 23.41 2.95
C ASP A 241 -30.79 24.36 1.76
N ALA A 242 -30.18 25.52 1.98
CA ALA A 242 -29.90 26.48 0.92
C ALA A 242 -28.42 26.52 0.55
N TYR A 243 -28.12 26.57 -0.74
CA TYR A 243 -26.75 26.65 -1.26
C TYR A 243 -26.65 27.83 -2.21
N ASP A 244 -25.70 28.72 -1.92
CA ASP A 244 -25.45 29.92 -2.71
C ASP A 244 -24.09 29.82 -3.38
N PHE A 245 -24.03 30.08 -4.68
CA PHE A 245 -22.76 30.28 -5.38
C PHE A 245 -22.16 31.62 -4.97
N LEU A 246 -20.84 31.68 -4.89
CA LEU A 246 -20.09 32.89 -4.57
C LEU A 246 -19.40 33.45 -5.82
N LYS A 247 -19.37 34.77 -5.91
CA LYS A 247 -18.55 35.52 -6.86
C LYS A 247 -17.11 35.58 -6.37
N THR A 248 -16.18 35.91 -7.27
CA THR A 248 -14.77 36.21 -6.93
C THR A 248 -14.61 37.33 -5.89
N THR A 249 -15.61 38.19 -5.72
CA THR A 249 -15.64 39.25 -4.70
C THR A 249 -16.15 38.77 -3.34
N GLY A 250 -16.54 37.51 -3.19
CA GLY A 250 -17.17 36.94 -1.99
C GLY A 250 -18.67 37.22 -1.83
N HIS A 251 -19.31 37.91 -2.80
CA HIS A 251 -20.75 38.15 -2.80
C HIS A 251 -21.53 36.96 -3.37
N VAL A 252 -22.78 36.78 -2.94
CA VAL A 252 -23.67 35.73 -3.49
C VAL A 252 -24.00 36.04 -4.95
N VAL A 253 -23.93 35.01 -5.79
CA VAL A 253 -24.41 35.06 -7.17
C VAL A 253 -25.92 34.97 -7.15
N THR A 254 -26.60 36.00 -7.66
CA THR A 254 -28.06 36.01 -7.76
C THR A 254 -28.52 34.99 -8.80
N PRO A 255 -29.30 33.97 -8.42
CA PRO A 255 -29.89 33.04 -9.38
C PRO A 255 -30.86 33.77 -10.31
N THR A 256 -30.96 33.31 -11.56
CA THR A 256 -32.04 33.76 -12.45
C THR A 256 -33.28 32.95 -12.13
N PHE A 257 -34.32 33.64 -11.70
CA PHE A 257 -35.64 33.05 -11.49
C PHE A 257 -36.54 33.39 -12.67
N ASP A 258 -37.51 32.53 -12.95
CA ASP A 258 -38.58 32.87 -13.89
C ASP A 258 -39.53 33.92 -13.30
N GLN A 259 -40.53 34.32 -14.09
CA GLN A 259 -41.56 35.30 -13.71
C GLN A 259 -42.40 34.89 -12.47
N HIS A 260 -42.29 33.66 -12.01
CA HIS A 260 -42.98 33.12 -10.83
C HIS A 260 -42.05 32.94 -9.62
N GLY A 261 -40.79 33.37 -9.71
CA GLY A 261 -39.79 33.20 -8.65
C GLY A 261 -39.27 31.75 -8.57
N TRP A 262 -39.48 30.97 -9.62
CA TRP A 262 -39.13 29.56 -9.69
C TRP A 262 -37.85 29.35 -10.50
N ASN A 263 -37.25 28.17 -10.37
CA ASN A 263 -36.15 27.71 -11.23
C ASN A 263 -34.78 28.38 -10.95
N GLY A 264 -34.36 28.40 -9.68
CA GLY A 264 -33.05 28.91 -9.25
C GLY A 264 -31.90 28.19 -9.95
N LYS A 265 -31.46 28.74 -11.08
CA LYS A 265 -30.24 28.33 -11.80
C LYS A 265 -29.34 29.55 -11.97
N VAL A 266 -28.04 29.30 -12.04
CA VAL A 266 -27.05 30.34 -12.28
C VAL A 266 -26.41 30.10 -13.63
N LYS A 267 -26.32 31.15 -14.47
CA LYS A 267 -25.56 31.12 -15.72
C LYS A 267 -24.07 31.32 -15.43
N ILE A 268 -23.37 30.23 -15.15
CA ILE A 268 -21.98 30.21 -14.66
C ILE A 268 -21.03 31.02 -15.56
N ASN A 269 -21.13 30.88 -16.88
CA ASN A 269 -20.23 31.54 -17.84
C ASN A 269 -20.40 33.07 -17.94
N ARG A 270 -21.39 33.68 -17.27
CA ARG A 270 -21.60 35.15 -17.23
C ARG A 270 -21.78 35.72 -15.81
N SER A 271 -21.51 34.93 -14.77
CA SER A 271 -21.85 35.29 -13.37
C SER A 271 -20.66 35.55 -12.45
N ASP A 272 -19.43 35.60 -12.97
CA ASP A 272 -18.19 35.75 -12.19
C ASP A 272 -18.09 34.76 -11.00
N CYS A 273 -18.67 33.56 -11.17
CA CYS A 273 -18.62 32.50 -10.18
C CYS A 273 -17.16 32.16 -9.88
N GLU A 274 -16.79 32.25 -8.60
CA GLU A 274 -15.46 31.91 -8.17
C GLU A 274 -15.26 30.39 -8.30
N ARG A 275 -14.13 29.97 -8.88
CA ARG A 275 -13.76 28.55 -8.88
C ARG A 275 -13.34 28.14 -7.48
N LYS A 276 -13.77 26.95 -7.06
CA LYS A 276 -13.35 26.41 -5.78
C LYS A 276 -11.82 26.22 -5.79
N PRO A 277 -11.11 26.70 -4.75
CA PRO A 277 -9.67 26.49 -4.65
C PRO A 277 -9.34 25.01 -4.39
N GLU A 278 -8.11 24.63 -4.74
CA GLU A 278 -7.58 23.30 -4.49
C GLU A 278 -7.50 23.02 -2.98
N THR A 279 -8.03 21.86 -2.56
CA THR A 279 -8.04 21.44 -1.16
C THR A 279 -6.83 20.57 -0.87
N GLN A 280 -6.01 20.99 0.10
CA GLN A 280 -4.89 20.18 0.57
C GLN A 280 -5.36 19.18 1.64
N SER A 281 -4.89 17.95 1.55
CA SER A 281 -5.28 16.87 2.46
C SER A 281 -4.11 15.93 2.72
N THR A 282 -4.13 15.25 3.86
CA THR A 282 -3.05 14.35 4.29
C THR A 282 -3.61 13.01 4.72
N ILE A 283 -3.01 11.94 4.21
CA ILE A 283 -3.29 10.57 4.64
C ILE A 283 -2.15 10.11 5.53
N THR A 284 -2.46 9.57 6.70
CA THR A 284 -1.46 8.90 7.55
C THR A 284 -1.81 7.43 7.66
N LEU A 285 -0.91 6.54 7.22
CA LEU A 285 -1.08 5.09 7.34
C LEU A 285 -0.48 4.57 8.64
N THR A 286 -1.15 3.59 9.24
CA THR A 286 -0.50 2.73 10.24
C THR A 286 0.58 1.87 9.58
N ASP A 287 1.51 1.31 10.37
CA ASP A 287 2.51 0.41 9.82
C ASP A 287 1.86 -0.81 9.15
N LYS A 288 0.85 -1.40 9.79
CA LYS A 288 0.11 -2.51 9.20
C LYS A 288 -0.51 -2.14 7.85
N GLU A 289 -1.22 -1.01 7.77
CA GLU A 289 -1.83 -0.53 6.52
C GLU A 289 -0.78 -0.31 5.43
N ARG A 290 0.39 0.22 5.80
CA ARG A 290 1.47 0.48 4.84
C ARG A 290 2.12 -0.79 4.31
N TYR A 291 2.40 -1.77 5.18
CA TYR A 291 3.16 -2.96 4.82
C TYR A 291 2.29 -4.08 4.23
N THR A 292 1.02 -4.14 4.60
CA THR A 292 0.10 -5.24 4.20
C THR A 292 -1.10 -4.77 3.40
N GLY A 293 -1.40 -3.47 3.45
CA GLY A 293 -2.58 -2.90 2.80
C GLY A 293 -2.34 -2.41 1.38
N THR A 294 -3.43 -2.03 0.74
CA THR A 294 -3.45 -1.38 -0.57
C THR A 294 -4.23 -0.07 -0.46
N VAL A 295 -3.64 1.01 -0.98
CA VAL A 295 -4.28 2.33 -1.02
C VAL A 295 -4.79 2.55 -2.44
N SER A 296 -6.09 2.72 -2.59
CA SER A 296 -6.77 2.78 -3.89
C SER A 296 -7.57 4.06 -4.02
N ILE A 297 -7.50 4.72 -5.18
CA ILE A 297 -8.43 5.78 -5.55
C ILE A 297 -9.66 5.11 -6.15
N VAL A 298 -10.83 5.42 -5.60
CA VAL A 298 -12.11 4.86 -6.05
C VAL A 298 -13.03 5.95 -6.58
N ASN A 299 -13.86 5.60 -7.56
CA ASN A 299 -14.92 6.48 -8.05
C ASN A 299 -16.17 6.42 -7.14
N GLN A 300 -17.21 7.19 -7.50
CA GLN A 300 -18.45 7.28 -6.71
C GLN A 300 -19.16 5.92 -6.48
N THR A 301 -18.98 4.97 -7.41
CA THR A 301 -19.59 3.63 -7.33
C THR A 301 -18.72 2.61 -6.61
N GLY A 302 -17.59 3.03 -6.01
CA GLY A 302 -16.67 2.17 -5.26
C GLY A 302 -15.67 1.39 -6.12
N ASN A 303 -15.59 1.69 -7.42
CA ASN A 303 -14.69 1.05 -8.36
C ASN A 303 -13.28 1.68 -8.31
N VAL A 304 -12.23 0.86 -8.28
CA VAL A 304 -10.81 1.25 -8.06
C VAL A 304 -10.10 1.81 -9.30
N LEU A 305 -10.17 3.13 -9.52
CA LEU A 305 -9.53 3.78 -10.66
C LEU A 305 -8.00 3.65 -10.72
N GLY A 306 -7.35 3.50 -9.57
CA GLY A 306 -5.90 3.35 -9.50
C GLY A 306 -5.42 3.04 -8.09
N VAL A 307 -4.19 2.54 -7.99
CA VAL A 307 -3.55 2.21 -6.71
C VAL A 307 -2.43 3.20 -6.47
N ILE A 308 -2.41 3.84 -5.29
CA ILE A 308 -1.33 4.72 -4.85
C ILE A 308 -0.20 3.85 -4.30
N PRO A 309 1.01 3.90 -4.90
CA PRO A 309 2.18 3.20 -4.38
C PRO A 309 2.52 3.63 -2.94
N THR A 310 2.83 2.66 -2.08
CA THR A 310 3.20 2.87 -0.66
C THR A 310 4.57 3.54 -0.51
N GLU A 311 5.33 3.57 -1.60
CA GLU A 311 6.60 4.26 -1.81
C GLU A 311 6.46 5.78 -1.71
N TYR A 312 5.30 6.34 -2.08
CA TYR A 312 5.07 7.79 -2.04
C TYR A 312 4.79 8.34 -0.64
N PHE A 313 4.62 7.47 0.35
CA PHE A 313 4.48 7.88 1.74
C PHE A 313 5.86 8.18 2.34
N ASP A 314 5.96 9.27 3.09
CA ASP A 314 7.20 9.69 3.74
C ASP A 314 7.64 8.73 4.87
N SER A 315 8.75 9.03 5.57
CA SER A 315 9.23 8.21 6.70
C SER A 315 8.24 8.11 7.87
N TYR A 316 7.29 9.05 7.97
CA TYR A 316 6.25 9.10 8.99
C TYR A 316 4.93 8.45 8.54
N ASN A 317 4.95 7.71 7.43
CA ASN A 317 3.78 7.10 6.80
C ASN A 317 2.72 8.12 6.35
N LYS A 318 3.13 9.33 5.97
CA LYS A 318 2.24 10.39 5.51
C LYS A 318 2.35 10.60 4.01
N LEU A 319 1.20 10.81 3.37
CA LEU A 319 1.09 11.28 2.00
C LEU A 319 0.28 12.56 1.99
N ASN A 320 0.88 13.63 1.49
CA ASN A 320 0.15 14.84 1.18
C ASN A 320 -0.37 14.73 -0.25
N PHE A 321 -1.64 15.02 -0.42
CA PHE A 321 -2.30 15.06 -1.71
C PHE A 321 -3.20 16.28 -1.78
N THR A 322 -3.53 16.69 -2.98
CA THR A 322 -4.48 17.74 -3.23
C THR A 322 -5.62 17.21 -4.06
N TRP A 323 -6.79 17.79 -3.88
CA TRP A 323 -7.92 17.48 -4.73
C TRP A 323 -8.73 18.73 -5.02
N GLN A 324 -9.32 18.76 -6.21
CA GLN A 324 -10.18 19.86 -6.63
C GLN A 324 -11.30 19.34 -7.53
N PRO A 325 -12.56 19.70 -7.28
CA PRO A 325 -13.60 19.57 -8.29
C PRO A 325 -13.33 20.58 -9.42
N TYR A 326 -13.44 20.10 -10.65
CA TYR A 326 -13.23 20.87 -11.86
C TYR A 326 -14.40 20.69 -12.80
N ALA A 327 -14.74 21.72 -13.54
CA ALA A 327 -15.72 21.62 -14.61
C ALA A 327 -15.37 22.48 -15.82
N ASP A 328 -15.81 21.98 -16.97
CA ASP A 328 -15.79 22.61 -18.27
C ASP A 328 -17.08 22.26 -19.05
N TYR A 329 -17.15 22.59 -20.33
CA TYR A 329 -18.32 22.30 -21.18
C TYR A 329 -18.52 20.81 -21.50
N THR A 330 -17.52 19.96 -21.22
CA THR A 330 -17.56 18.53 -21.51
C THR A 330 -18.00 17.71 -20.30
N GLY A 331 -17.79 18.22 -19.10
CA GLY A 331 -18.24 17.56 -17.89
C GLY A 331 -17.77 18.18 -16.59
N VAL A 332 -18.11 17.45 -15.52
CA VAL A 332 -17.65 17.70 -14.16
C VAL A 332 -16.71 16.56 -13.78
N TYR A 333 -15.59 16.92 -13.17
CA TYR A 333 -14.50 16.03 -12.84
C TYR A 333 -14.01 16.32 -11.42
N THR A 334 -13.40 15.32 -10.79
CA THR A 334 -12.58 15.51 -9.59
C THR A 334 -11.16 15.16 -9.93
N ILE A 335 -10.28 16.15 -9.74
CA ILE A 335 -8.85 15.99 -9.99
C ILE A 335 -8.19 15.73 -8.65
N VAL A 336 -7.49 14.60 -8.53
CA VAL A 336 -6.66 14.25 -7.38
C VAL A 336 -5.21 14.29 -7.82
N LYS A 337 -4.38 15.08 -7.13
CA LYS A 337 -2.93 15.13 -7.37
C LYS A 337 -2.19 14.64 -6.15
N TYR A 338 -1.19 13.81 -6.36
CA TYR A 338 -0.30 13.35 -5.31
C TYR A 338 1.09 13.14 -5.92
N SER A 339 2.13 13.56 -5.19
CA SER A 339 3.49 13.61 -5.74
C SER A 339 3.49 14.36 -7.09
N ASP A 340 3.80 13.68 -8.20
CA ASP A 340 3.77 14.24 -9.57
C ASP A 340 2.68 13.61 -10.46
N GLN A 341 1.78 12.81 -9.88
CA GLN A 341 0.70 12.15 -10.60
C GLN A 341 -0.59 12.96 -10.48
N MET A 342 -1.36 12.96 -11.57
CA MET A 342 -2.68 13.57 -11.62
C MET A 342 -3.69 12.55 -12.10
N VAL A 343 -4.72 12.32 -11.30
CA VAL A 343 -5.84 11.42 -11.63
C VAL A 343 -7.08 12.28 -11.82
N ILE A 344 -7.63 12.27 -13.03
CA ILE A 344 -8.88 12.95 -13.36
C ILE A 344 -10.00 11.92 -13.30
N ILE A 345 -10.96 12.16 -12.43
CA ILE A 345 -12.09 11.26 -12.18
C ILE A 345 -13.36 11.90 -12.74
N PRO A 346 -14.00 11.33 -13.77
CA PRO A 346 -15.28 11.84 -14.24
C PRO A 346 -16.38 11.62 -13.20
N GLU A 347 -17.22 12.64 -13.01
CA GLU A 347 -18.41 12.55 -12.16
C GLU A 347 -19.61 11.98 -12.91
N GLY A 348 -20.77 11.96 -12.26
CA GLY A 348 -21.98 11.36 -12.78
C GLY A 348 -22.58 12.16 -13.93
N GLN A 349 -23.39 11.47 -14.73
CA GLN A 349 -24.18 12.08 -15.80
C GLN A 349 -25.64 11.65 -15.69
N LEU A 350 -26.55 12.61 -15.76
CA LEU A 350 -28.00 12.35 -15.63
C LEU A 350 -28.65 12.20 -17.01
N PRO A 351 -29.64 11.28 -17.14
CA PRO A 351 -30.53 11.26 -18.29
C PRO A 351 -31.45 12.48 -18.30
N TRP A 352 -31.93 12.86 -19.47
CA TRP A 352 -33.03 13.81 -19.62
C TRP A 352 -33.98 13.36 -20.73
N VAL A 353 -35.21 13.86 -20.70
CA VAL A 353 -36.22 13.61 -21.74
C VAL A 353 -35.97 14.58 -22.89
N GLY A 354 -35.51 14.05 -24.04
CA GLY A 354 -35.25 14.79 -25.28
C GLY A 354 -34.54 13.92 -26.33
N ASP A 355 -34.63 14.29 -27.61
CA ASP A 355 -34.05 13.49 -28.72
C ASP A 355 -32.51 13.50 -28.68
N ALA A 356 -31.95 14.58 -28.14
CA ALA A 356 -30.51 14.71 -27.89
C ALA A 356 -29.97 13.65 -26.92
N TRP A 357 -30.74 13.28 -25.88
CA TRP A 357 -30.34 12.24 -24.93
C TRP A 357 -30.30 10.86 -25.58
N ALA A 358 -31.31 10.50 -26.37
CA ALA A 358 -31.36 9.21 -27.06
C ALA A 358 -30.14 9.02 -27.97
N THR A 359 -29.76 10.09 -28.69
CA THR A 359 -28.57 10.12 -29.56
C THR A 359 -27.27 10.01 -28.75
N TYR A 360 -27.18 10.74 -27.63
CA TYR A 360 -26.02 10.68 -26.73
C TYR A 360 -25.83 9.28 -26.13
N ALA A 361 -26.90 8.70 -25.59
CA ALA A 361 -26.88 7.39 -24.97
C ALA A 361 -26.49 6.27 -25.95
N ALA A 362 -26.90 6.38 -27.21
CA ALA A 362 -26.50 5.45 -28.25
C ALA A 362 -24.97 5.50 -28.51
N ARG A 363 -24.40 6.71 -28.65
CA ARG A 363 -22.96 6.90 -28.91
C ARG A 363 -22.09 6.56 -27.71
N SER A 364 -22.46 7.01 -26.51
CA SER A 364 -21.68 6.77 -25.29
C SER A 364 -21.52 5.28 -24.99
N ARG A 365 -22.61 4.51 -25.13
CA ARG A 365 -22.58 3.05 -24.91
C ARG A 365 -21.71 2.30 -25.93
N GLU A 366 -21.53 2.86 -27.12
CA GLU A 366 -20.67 2.28 -28.15
C GLU A 366 -19.19 2.49 -27.79
N PHE A 367 -18.82 3.71 -27.39
CA PHE A 367 -17.48 4.00 -26.86
C PHE A 367 -17.14 3.19 -25.60
N ASP A 368 -18.09 3.06 -24.66
CA ASP A 368 -17.89 2.23 -23.47
C ASP A 368 -17.64 0.76 -23.82
N ARG A 369 -18.33 0.26 -24.86
CA ARG A 369 -18.13 -1.12 -25.35
C ARG A 369 -16.75 -1.30 -25.96
N GLU A 370 -16.23 -0.31 -26.69
CA GLU A 370 -14.87 -0.35 -27.26
C GLU A 370 -13.80 -0.24 -26.17
N ALA A 371 -13.98 0.68 -25.21
CA ALA A 371 -13.11 0.80 -24.05
C ALA A 371 -13.08 -0.50 -23.22
N MET A 372 -14.22 -1.20 -23.12
CA MET A 372 -14.31 -2.54 -22.52
C MET A 372 -13.46 -3.58 -23.22
N ILE A 373 -13.52 -3.62 -24.54
CA ILE A 373 -12.73 -4.57 -25.30
C ILE A 373 -11.23 -4.29 -25.09
N HIS A 374 -10.82 -3.03 -25.08
CA HIS A 374 -9.44 -2.64 -24.83
C HIS A 374 -8.96 -2.88 -23.38
N ALA A 375 -9.81 -2.64 -22.38
CA ALA A 375 -9.46 -2.88 -20.99
C ALA A 375 -9.30 -4.39 -20.69
N ILE A 376 -10.15 -5.23 -21.28
CA ILE A 376 -10.02 -6.69 -21.20
C ILE A 376 -8.69 -7.16 -21.82
N GLN A 377 -8.29 -6.56 -22.95
CA GLN A 377 -7.00 -6.85 -23.58
C GLN A 377 -5.82 -6.40 -22.70
N ASN A 378 -5.83 -5.17 -22.20
CA ASN A 378 -4.79 -4.66 -21.31
C ASN A 378 -4.67 -5.45 -20.01
N SER A 379 -5.77 -5.93 -19.44
CA SER A 379 -5.76 -6.81 -18.27
C SER A 379 -5.09 -8.16 -18.57
N ARG A 380 -5.34 -8.73 -19.75
CA ARG A 380 -4.65 -9.95 -20.22
C ARG A 380 -3.15 -9.69 -20.44
N ASP A 381 -2.78 -8.53 -20.96
CA ASP A 381 -1.38 -8.17 -21.21
C ASP A 381 -0.62 -7.85 -19.92
N GLN A 382 -1.23 -7.16 -18.96
CA GLN A 382 -0.67 -6.97 -17.61
C GLN A 382 -0.52 -8.30 -16.89
N LEU A 383 -1.49 -9.21 -17.03
CA LEU A 383 -1.37 -10.57 -16.50
C LEU A 383 -0.16 -11.30 -17.13
N ASN A 384 0.06 -11.16 -18.43
CA ASN A 384 1.25 -11.72 -19.09
C ASN A 384 2.56 -11.07 -18.61
N ILE A 385 2.56 -9.76 -18.34
CA ILE A 385 3.71 -9.02 -17.82
C ILE A 385 4.02 -9.39 -16.36
N ASP A 386 3.00 -9.56 -15.51
CA ASP A 386 3.15 -9.98 -14.12
C ASP A 386 3.53 -11.46 -14.00
N ILE A 387 3.08 -12.31 -14.93
CA ILE A 387 3.60 -13.67 -15.11
C ILE A 387 5.08 -13.59 -15.49
N ALA A 388 5.45 -12.74 -16.45
CA ALA A 388 6.84 -12.58 -16.86
C ALA A 388 7.73 -11.98 -15.76
N SER A 389 7.21 -11.05 -14.93
CA SER A 389 7.97 -10.41 -13.83
C SER A 389 8.10 -11.32 -12.61
N GLY A 390 7.03 -12.07 -12.26
CA GLY A 390 7.02 -13.07 -11.20
C GLY A 390 7.90 -14.28 -11.54
N VAL A 391 7.86 -14.72 -12.79
CA VAL A 391 8.75 -15.75 -13.32
C VAL A 391 10.19 -15.21 -13.47
N SER A 392 10.40 -13.95 -13.88
CA SER A 392 11.74 -13.33 -13.94
C SER A 392 12.38 -13.17 -12.56
N SER A 393 11.63 -12.78 -11.54
CA SER A 393 12.13 -12.68 -10.16
C SER A 393 12.37 -14.06 -9.52
N ALA A 394 11.52 -15.05 -9.81
CA ALA A 394 11.75 -16.44 -9.38
C ALA A 394 12.93 -17.08 -10.13
N ILE A 395 13.09 -16.81 -11.43
CA ILE A 395 14.20 -17.31 -12.25
C ILE A 395 15.49 -16.59 -11.91
N LEU A 396 15.52 -15.28 -11.68
CA LEU A 396 16.72 -14.54 -11.23
C LEU A 396 17.14 -14.98 -9.82
N THR A 397 16.19 -15.24 -8.93
CA THR A 397 16.50 -15.77 -7.58
C THR A 397 16.98 -17.23 -7.65
N GLY A 398 16.41 -18.03 -8.56
CA GLY A 398 16.81 -19.41 -8.82
C GLY A 398 18.12 -19.57 -9.61
N THR A 399 18.48 -18.61 -10.47
CA THR A 399 19.74 -18.63 -11.24
C THR A 399 20.90 -18.01 -10.47
N VAL A 400 20.67 -17.00 -9.62
CA VAL A 400 21.72 -16.45 -8.74
C VAL A 400 21.97 -17.33 -7.52
N GLY A 401 20.92 -18.00 -6.98
CA GLY A 401 21.05 -18.94 -5.86
C GLY A 401 21.73 -20.28 -6.20
N ALA A 402 21.84 -20.63 -7.48
CA ALA A 402 22.53 -21.83 -7.94
C ALA A 402 24.03 -21.61 -8.26
N ALA A 403 24.49 -20.36 -8.30
CA ALA A 403 25.88 -20.02 -8.63
C ALA A 403 26.83 -19.98 -7.41
N SER A 404 26.33 -20.17 -6.18
CA SER A 404 27.10 -19.93 -4.95
C SER A 404 27.41 -21.17 -4.09
N GLY A 405 27.52 -22.36 -4.67
CA GLY A 405 27.93 -23.59 -3.97
C GLY A 405 29.19 -24.24 -4.55
N SER A 406 30.36 -23.94 -3.97
CA SER A 406 31.66 -24.67 -3.93
C SER A 406 31.96 -25.79 -4.98
N GLY A 407 33.03 -25.80 -5.79
CA GLY A 407 34.18 -24.91 -5.98
C GLY A 407 35.19 -25.47 -7.01
N ILE A 408 36.06 -24.55 -7.51
CA ILE A 408 37.40 -24.70 -8.12
C ILE A 408 37.52 -25.48 -9.44
N VAL A 409 37.54 -24.76 -10.58
CA VAL A 409 38.76 -24.37 -11.34
C VAL A 409 38.44 -23.05 -12.06
N GLY A 410 39.30 -22.04 -11.91
CA GLY A 410 39.04 -20.68 -12.35
C GLY A 410 39.33 -20.37 -13.81
N VAL A 411 39.04 -19.10 -14.12
CA VAL A 411 39.49 -18.27 -15.24
C VAL A 411 38.58 -18.23 -16.46
N GLY A 412 38.04 -17.02 -16.72
CA GLY A 412 37.81 -16.54 -18.08
C GLY A 412 36.36 -16.54 -18.55
N ALA A 413 35.82 -15.34 -18.71
CA ALA A 413 34.50 -15.02 -19.24
C ALA A 413 34.17 -15.66 -20.60
N GLY A 414 32.91 -16.05 -20.80
CA GLY A 414 32.35 -16.32 -22.12
C GLY A 414 31.18 -17.33 -22.10
N ILE A 415 29.98 -16.82 -22.34
CA ILE A 415 28.70 -17.50 -22.61
C ILE A 415 28.85 -18.91 -23.22
N ALA A 416 28.29 -19.97 -22.59
CA ALA A 416 27.64 -21.11 -23.29
C ALA A 416 27.03 -22.17 -22.33
N GLN A 417 25.74 -22.45 -22.55
CA GLN A 417 24.97 -23.60 -22.10
C GLN A 417 25.61 -24.95 -22.50
N ALA A 418 25.57 -25.95 -21.60
CA ALA A 418 25.09 -27.33 -21.83
C ALA A 418 25.70 -28.32 -20.81
N GLY A 419 24.86 -29.11 -20.11
CA GLY A 419 25.28 -30.44 -19.63
C GLY A 419 25.33 -30.73 -18.13
N ILE A 420 24.35 -30.30 -17.32
CA ILE A 420 24.11 -30.94 -16.00
C ILE A 420 22.60 -31.23 -15.86
N ASP A 421 22.10 -32.08 -16.74
CA ASP A 421 20.73 -32.59 -16.71
C ASP A 421 20.71 -34.04 -16.19
N ILE A 422 19.69 -34.32 -15.38
CA ILE A 422 18.97 -35.60 -15.14
C ILE A 422 18.76 -35.89 -13.64
N ALA A 423 19.71 -35.63 -12.73
CA ALA A 423 19.48 -35.88 -11.30
C ALA A 423 18.81 -34.70 -10.54
N THR A 424 18.97 -33.48 -11.03
CA THR A 424 18.36 -32.26 -10.47
C THR A 424 16.98 -31.97 -11.03
N ALA A 425 16.55 -32.65 -12.10
CA ALA A 425 15.29 -32.36 -12.79
C ALA A 425 14.05 -32.77 -11.96
N VAL A 426 14.05 -33.92 -11.28
CA VAL A 426 12.84 -34.42 -10.58
C VAL A 426 12.52 -33.62 -9.31
N ALA A 427 13.54 -33.23 -8.54
CA ALA A 427 13.36 -32.34 -7.39
C ALA A 427 13.02 -30.90 -7.82
N ARG A 428 13.61 -30.41 -8.93
CA ARG A 428 13.23 -29.14 -9.57
C ARG A 428 11.81 -29.17 -10.10
N GLN A 429 11.34 -30.29 -10.67
CA GLN A 429 10.01 -30.40 -11.25
C GLN A 429 8.93 -30.48 -10.16
N GLN A 430 9.19 -31.15 -9.04
CA GLN A 430 8.25 -31.19 -7.90
C GLN A 430 8.23 -29.88 -7.09
N MET A 431 9.38 -29.22 -6.88
CA MET A 431 9.42 -27.89 -6.26
C MET A 431 8.83 -26.84 -7.20
N ALA A 432 9.17 -26.85 -8.48
CA ALA A 432 8.58 -25.94 -9.46
C ALA A 432 7.09 -26.20 -9.66
N GLU A 433 6.58 -27.44 -9.73
CA GLU A 433 5.12 -27.65 -9.82
C GLU A 433 4.39 -27.14 -8.59
N ARG A 434 4.93 -27.37 -7.39
CA ARG A 434 4.27 -26.94 -6.15
C ARG A 434 4.33 -25.42 -5.98
N ASP A 435 5.44 -24.80 -6.37
CA ASP A 435 5.64 -23.35 -6.32
C ASP A 435 4.88 -22.66 -7.47
N ILE A 436 4.83 -23.27 -8.66
CA ILE A 436 3.98 -22.82 -9.78
C ILE A 436 2.51 -22.93 -9.42
N ARG A 437 2.04 -24.03 -8.80
CA ARG A 437 0.64 -24.17 -8.35
C ARG A 437 0.30 -23.22 -7.21
N PHE A 438 1.23 -22.97 -6.29
CA PHE A 438 1.06 -22.00 -5.21
C PHE A 438 1.04 -20.57 -5.77
N GLN A 439 1.90 -20.26 -6.73
CA GLN A 439 1.87 -19.01 -7.49
C GLN A 439 0.60 -18.91 -8.34
N GLN A 440 0.13 -19.99 -8.96
CA GLN A 440 -1.12 -20.04 -9.71
C GLN A 440 -2.32 -19.79 -8.80
N GLN A 441 -2.33 -20.34 -7.59
CA GLN A 441 -3.36 -20.08 -6.59
C GLN A 441 -3.30 -18.66 -6.04
N LEU A 442 -2.10 -18.12 -5.79
CA LEU A 442 -1.89 -16.72 -5.42
C LEU A 442 -2.29 -15.77 -6.56
N LEU A 443 -2.07 -16.17 -7.80
CA LEU A 443 -2.43 -15.42 -9.00
C LEU A 443 -3.93 -15.51 -9.26
N GLU A 444 -4.57 -16.67 -9.15
CA GLU A 444 -6.02 -16.81 -9.19
C GLU A 444 -6.68 -16.03 -8.05
N ALA A 445 -6.09 -16.02 -6.86
CA ALA A 445 -6.54 -15.19 -5.74
C ALA A 445 -6.33 -13.69 -6.05
N ARG A 446 -5.22 -13.31 -6.68
CA ARG A 446 -4.98 -11.93 -7.16
C ARG A 446 -5.87 -11.53 -8.32
N VAL A 447 -6.29 -12.45 -9.19
CA VAL A 447 -7.23 -12.24 -10.30
C VAL A 447 -8.66 -12.13 -9.75
N LYS A 448 -9.02 -12.95 -8.76
CA LYS A 448 -10.27 -12.79 -8.01
C LYS A 448 -10.30 -11.51 -7.17
N ALA A 449 -9.13 -11.04 -6.74
CA ALA A 449 -8.95 -9.76 -6.03
C ALA A 449 -8.58 -8.60 -6.96
N ALA A 450 -8.44 -8.84 -8.27
CA ALA A 450 -8.07 -7.80 -9.21
C ALA A 450 -9.27 -6.86 -9.34
N PRO A 451 -9.06 -5.54 -9.27
CA PRO A 451 -10.16 -4.61 -9.48
C PRO A 451 -10.76 -4.86 -10.86
N SER A 452 -12.09 -4.95 -10.90
CA SER A 452 -12.84 -5.07 -12.15
C SER A 452 -12.44 -3.94 -13.09
N SER A 453 -12.03 -4.27 -14.32
CA SER A 453 -11.73 -3.30 -15.37
C SER A 453 -12.82 -2.23 -15.48
N HIS A 454 -12.44 -0.96 -15.36
CA HIS A 454 -13.34 0.19 -15.23
C HIS A 454 -14.03 0.59 -16.52
N TYR A 455 -15.32 0.86 -16.40
CA TYR A 455 -16.13 1.66 -17.33
C TYR A 455 -16.65 2.89 -16.61
N GLN A 456 -17.05 3.92 -17.33
CA GLN A 456 -17.97 4.93 -16.79
C GLN A 456 -19.30 4.22 -16.49
N ILE A 457 -19.45 3.59 -15.32
CA ILE A 457 -20.70 2.90 -14.95
C ILE A 457 -21.65 3.81 -14.17
N ALA A 458 -21.22 5.02 -13.81
CA ALA A 458 -22.00 5.92 -12.98
C ALA A 458 -22.93 6.80 -13.85
N TYR A 459 -23.76 6.15 -14.67
CA TYR A 459 -24.83 6.79 -15.42
C TYR A 459 -26.11 6.85 -14.59
N GLY A 460 -26.78 7.99 -14.68
CA GLY A 460 -28.08 8.24 -14.09
C GLY A 460 -28.09 8.15 -12.57
N LEU A 461 -29.21 7.65 -12.04
CA LEU A 461 -29.47 7.67 -10.61
C LEU A 461 -28.56 6.73 -9.81
N ASP A 462 -27.87 5.78 -10.46
CA ASP A 462 -26.97 4.87 -9.76
C ASP A 462 -25.76 5.59 -9.17
N TYR A 463 -25.28 6.67 -9.82
CA TYR A 463 -24.26 7.55 -9.24
C TYR A 463 -24.72 8.13 -7.89
N LEU A 464 -25.97 8.63 -7.85
CA LEU A 464 -26.56 9.24 -6.66
C LEU A 464 -26.96 8.21 -5.62
N ARG A 465 -27.32 7.01 -6.05
CA ARG A 465 -27.72 5.90 -5.18
C ARG A 465 -26.52 5.26 -4.49
N ALA A 466 -25.34 5.29 -5.10
CA ALA A 466 -24.13 4.70 -4.52
C ALA A 466 -23.78 5.30 -3.15
N SER A 467 -23.95 6.62 -2.97
CA SER A 467 -23.72 7.31 -1.69
C SER A 467 -24.61 6.79 -0.56
N LEU A 468 -25.85 6.38 -0.86
CA LEU A 468 -26.79 5.81 0.11
C LEU A 468 -26.33 4.45 0.64
N TYR A 469 -25.48 3.74 -0.10
CA TYR A 469 -24.91 2.45 0.30
C TYR A 469 -23.52 2.59 0.94
N GLY A 470 -23.11 3.81 1.31
CA GLY A 470 -21.80 4.07 1.90
C GLY A 470 -20.64 3.93 0.90
N LEU A 471 -20.94 3.96 -0.40
CA LEU A 471 -19.94 4.06 -1.46
C LEU A 471 -19.73 5.53 -1.81
N GLY A 472 -18.53 5.90 -2.20
CA GLY A 472 -18.26 7.28 -2.60
C GLY A 472 -16.93 7.38 -3.31
N LEU A 473 -16.74 8.52 -3.99
CA LEU A 473 -15.45 8.84 -4.57
C LEU A 473 -14.51 9.22 -3.43
N GLY A 474 -13.34 8.61 -3.43
CA GLY A 474 -12.32 8.93 -2.46
C GLY A 474 -11.16 7.96 -2.46
N ILE A 475 -10.47 7.90 -1.34
CA ILE A 475 -9.30 7.03 -1.17
C ILE A 475 -9.68 5.91 -0.20
N ARG A 476 -9.70 4.68 -0.72
CA ARG A 476 -9.99 3.46 0.02
C ARG A 476 -8.70 2.77 0.43
N ILE A 477 -8.61 2.39 1.69
CA ILE A 477 -7.50 1.62 2.24
C ILE A 477 -8.03 0.23 2.58
N ASP A 478 -7.46 -0.78 1.94
CA ASP A 478 -7.85 -2.17 2.12
C ASP A 478 -6.71 -2.93 2.83
N THR A 479 -7.03 -3.72 3.86
CA THR A 479 -6.07 -4.54 4.63
C THR A 479 -6.57 -5.97 4.79
N PRO A 480 -5.70 -6.96 5.07
CA PRO A 480 -6.12 -8.33 5.32
C PRO A 480 -7.16 -8.42 6.45
N ALA A 481 -8.30 -9.07 6.20
CA ALA A 481 -9.47 -9.03 7.09
C ALA A 481 -9.23 -9.64 8.48
N ASN A 482 -8.40 -10.68 8.57
CA ASN A 482 -8.17 -11.49 9.77
C ASN A 482 -6.80 -11.23 10.42
N LEU A 483 -5.99 -10.31 9.88
CA LEU A 483 -4.71 -9.95 10.47
C LEU A 483 -4.93 -8.90 11.56
N THR A 484 -4.60 -9.20 12.82
CA THR A 484 -4.65 -8.22 13.92
C THR A 484 -3.37 -7.37 13.97
N ASP A 485 -3.41 -6.26 14.69
CA ASP A 485 -2.23 -5.42 14.89
C ASP A 485 -1.23 -6.12 15.82
N GLU A 486 -1.70 -6.93 16.77
CA GLU A 486 -0.88 -7.77 17.62
C GLU A 486 -0.10 -8.81 16.80
N ASP A 487 -0.77 -9.53 15.90
CA ASP A 487 -0.15 -10.54 15.03
C ASP A 487 0.90 -9.90 14.12
N PHE A 488 0.58 -8.74 13.54
CA PHE A 488 1.51 -7.96 12.74
C PHE A 488 2.77 -7.57 13.54
N ASN A 489 2.58 -7.02 14.73
CA ASN A 489 3.68 -6.59 15.59
C ASN A 489 4.52 -7.77 16.09
N GLN A 490 3.90 -8.91 16.38
CA GLN A 490 4.60 -10.14 16.74
C GLN A 490 5.42 -10.68 15.58
N HIS A 491 4.87 -10.67 14.37
CA HIS A 491 5.59 -11.05 13.15
C HIS A 491 6.81 -10.15 12.93
N MET A 492 6.68 -8.81 13.09
CA MET A 492 7.82 -7.89 12.95
C MET A 492 8.89 -8.14 14.00
N LYS A 493 8.52 -8.44 15.25
CA LYS A 493 9.48 -8.80 16.30
C LYS A 493 10.23 -10.09 16.00
N GLN A 494 9.56 -11.07 15.40
CA GLN A 494 10.14 -12.39 15.13
C GLN A 494 11.00 -12.42 13.86
N PHE A 495 10.57 -11.75 12.79
CA PHE A 495 11.16 -11.84 11.46
C PHE A 495 11.75 -10.53 10.94
N GLY A 496 11.69 -9.46 11.73
CA GLY A 496 12.26 -8.16 11.38
C GLY A 496 11.43 -7.41 10.33
N TRP A 497 11.78 -6.14 10.19
CA TRP A 497 11.18 -5.23 9.21
C TRP A 497 11.72 -5.55 7.82
N PRO A 498 10.87 -5.55 6.78
CA PRO A 498 11.32 -5.75 5.41
C PRO A 498 12.16 -4.56 4.94
N LEU A 499 13.16 -4.84 4.12
CA LEU A 499 14.01 -3.80 3.54
C LEU A 499 14.23 -4.03 2.04
N ASN A 500 14.69 -5.22 1.64
CA ASN A 500 14.97 -5.62 0.25
C ASN A 500 15.80 -4.58 -0.54
N ARG A 501 16.87 -4.06 0.08
CA ARG A 501 17.77 -3.09 -0.56
C ARG A 501 19.15 -3.08 0.07
N LEU A 502 20.07 -2.39 -0.61
CA LEU A 502 21.35 -1.98 -0.04
C LEU A 502 21.12 -0.95 1.07
N ALA A 503 21.69 -1.21 2.24
CA ALA A 503 21.71 -0.29 3.35
C ALA A 503 22.89 -0.55 4.29
N THR A 504 23.19 0.46 5.11
CA THR A 504 24.01 0.31 6.31
C THR A 504 23.07 0.16 7.51
N VAL A 505 23.18 -0.96 8.23
CA VAL A 505 22.32 -1.32 9.36
C VAL A 505 23.14 -1.25 10.64
N GLY A 506 22.71 -0.41 11.58
CA GLY A 506 23.25 -0.42 12.95
C GLY A 506 22.71 -1.62 13.73
N LEU A 507 23.56 -2.28 14.50
CA LEU A 507 23.16 -3.44 15.29
C LEU A 507 22.35 -3.04 16.52
N THR A 508 21.14 -3.56 16.60
CA THR A 508 20.19 -3.35 17.70
C THR A 508 19.46 -4.66 17.98
N ASP A 509 18.64 -4.69 19.02
CA ASP A 509 17.78 -5.83 19.32
C ASP A 509 16.81 -6.11 18.17
N GLY A 510 16.80 -7.33 17.64
CA GLY A 510 15.83 -7.76 16.63
C GLY A 510 16.37 -8.77 15.64
N PHE A 511 15.59 -9.05 14.60
CA PHE A 511 15.95 -10.00 13.55
C PHE A 511 16.65 -9.30 12.38
N ILE A 512 17.70 -9.91 11.85
CA ILE A 512 18.44 -9.43 10.68
C ILE A 512 18.62 -10.58 9.68
N LYS A 513 18.44 -10.27 8.39
CA LYS A 513 18.71 -11.20 7.29
C LYS A 513 19.23 -10.46 6.06
N GLY A 514 20.34 -10.92 5.50
CA GLY A 514 20.91 -10.32 4.30
C GLY A 514 22.33 -10.77 3.96
N GLN A 515 22.84 -10.25 2.85
CA GLN A 515 24.21 -10.45 2.39
C GLN A 515 25.07 -9.27 2.84
N VAL A 516 26.11 -9.54 3.63
CA VAL A 516 27.01 -8.53 4.17
C VAL A 516 28.26 -8.39 3.31
N TYR A 517 28.59 -7.17 2.91
CA TYR A 517 29.70 -6.89 2.00
C TYR A 517 30.97 -6.39 2.70
N ASN A 518 30.86 -5.64 3.81
CA ASN A 518 31.99 -5.00 4.48
C ASN A 518 32.87 -5.91 5.39
N MET A 519 33.07 -7.19 5.05
CA MET A 519 33.72 -8.19 5.93
C MET A 519 35.03 -8.80 5.39
N ASP A 520 35.66 -8.19 4.37
CA ASP A 520 36.80 -8.79 3.65
C ASP A 520 38.08 -9.00 4.49
N GLY A 521 38.16 -8.46 5.71
CA GLY A 521 39.33 -8.58 6.60
C GLY A 521 39.35 -9.81 7.53
N TYR A 522 38.30 -10.64 7.57
CA TYR A 522 38.15 -11.68 8.61
C TYR A 522 38.27 -13.15 8.11
N GLY A 523 38.57 -13.36 6.83
CA GLY A 523 38.71 -14.71 6.24
C GLY A 523 37.53 -15.65 6.56
N LEU A 524 37.83 -16.89 6.95
CA LEU A 524 36.84 -17.92 7.33
C LEU A 524 35.87 -17.48 8.45
N MET A 525 36.29 -16.60 9.36
CA MET A 525 35.41 -16.08 10.43
C MET A 525 34.38 -15.10 9.86
N GLY A 526 34.81 -14.25 8.92
CA GLY A 526 33.93 -13.35 8.19
C GLY A 526 32.93 -14.10 7.31
N GLU A 527 33.35 -15.19 6.66
CA GLU A 527 32.47 -16.07 5.88
C GLU A 527 31.38 -16.73 6.74
N ARG A 528 31.75 -17.22 7.95
CA ARG A 528 30.74 -17.72 8.90
C ARG A 528 29.76 -16.63 9.32
N LEU A 529 30.24 -15.39 9.56
CA LEU A 529 29.33 -14.29 9.87
C LEU A 529 28.37 -14.01 8.71
N ARG A 530 28.88 -13.91 7.48
CA ARG A 530 28.07 -13.71 6.27
C ARG A 530 27.01 -14.80 6.16
N THR A 531 27.38 -16.05 6.39
CA THR A 531 26.48 -17.21 6.36
C THR A 531 25.39 -17.11 7.43
N GLU A 532 25.74 -16.74 8.66
CA GLU A 532 24.76 -16.63 9.75
C GLU A 532 23.74 -15.51 9.50
N ILE A 533 24.18 -14.37 8.96
CA ILE A 533 23.31 -13.24 8.63
C ILE A 533 22.49 -13.55 7.37
N ALA A 534 23.04 -14.23 6.36
CA ALA A 534 22.32 -14.63 5.16
C ALA A 534 21.17 -15.61 5.47
N ASN A 535 21.42 -16.54 6.39
CA ASN A 535 20.40 -17.49 6.87
C ASN A 535 19.35 -16.84 7.79
N GLY A 536 19.61 -15.63 8.28
CA GLY A 536 18.75 -14.91 9.22
C GLY A 536 19.02 -15.29 10.67
N CYS A 537 19.09 -14.28 11.54
CA CYS A 537 19.32 -14.49 12.97
C CYS A 537 18.71 -13.37 13.81
N SER A 538 18.48 -13.64 15.09
CA SER A 538 18.04 -12.64 16.07
C SER A 538 19.23 -12.18 16.91
N ILE A 539 19.45 -10.88 16.99
CA ILE A 539 20.50 -10.26 17.78
C ILE A 539 19.88 -9.68 19.05
N LYS A 540 20.53 -9.91 20.19
CA LYS A 540 20.24 -9.26 21.46
C LYS A 540 21.49 -8.53 21.95
N VAL A 541 21.37 -7.22 22.16
CA VAL A 541 22.43 -6.39 22.71
C VAL A 541 22.39 -6.47 24.24
N ILE A 542 23.52 -6.80 24.86
CA ILE A 542 23.70 -6.76 26.31
C ILE A 542 24.68 -5.64 26.66
N THR A 543 24.19 -4.72 27.49
CA THR A 543 24.98 -3.66 28.14
C THR A 543 25.64 -4.16 29.40
#